data_AF-A0A536M6R8-F1
#
_entry.id   AF-A0A536M6R8-F1
#
_cell.length_a   1.000
_cell.length_b   1.000
_cell.length_c   1.000
_cell.angle_alpha   90.00
_cell.angle_beta   90.00
_cell.angle_gamma   90.00
#
_symmetry.space_group_name_H-M   'P 1'
#
loop_
_entity.id
_entity.type
_entity.pdbx_description
1 polymer ?
#
loop_
_entity_poly.entity_id
_entity_poly.type
_entity_poly.pdbx_seq_one_letter_code
_entity_poly.pdbx_strand_id
1 'polypeptide(L)'
;MATPKSELLPVLPMDDVVVLPHMSVTLAVEGDDQKAAIEAARQGNRLILLVPRIEGKFGTIGTAARLGESAELPTGAEAFMIRGEYRARLGSGQADIGGALWVKADPILDPEPPTEKALELAREYRALLENLVESRGVPQVVQFLRAARTPGHLADLAGYSPDLSTEQKLEILEMTDLEERLTKLIGWTKGILADASLKEKIRSDVTEGMEKTQREFLLRQQMEAIKKQLNEGQTDVVSTYRERIAAAGMPEGVLTEVNRELDRLERTSEQNPEYGWIRTYLDWMLDIPWNVRSEDNYDLKKAREILDQDHTGLSDVKDRIIEFLAVRKLRQERGLEV
;
A
#
# COMPACT_ATOMS: atom_id res chain seq x y z
N MET A 1 -39.64 -20.88 -29.62
CA MET A 1 -38.86 -22.05 -30.10
C MET A 1 -39.65 -23.29 -29.74
N ALA A 2 -39.58 -24.37 -30.54
CA ALA A 2 -40.20 -25.63 -30.17
C ALA A 2 -39.61 -26.13 -28.85
N THR A 3 -40.44 -26.60 -27.92
CA THR A 3 -39.97 -27.18 -26.66
C THR A 3 -39.05 -28.36 -26.98
N PRO A 4 -37.78 -28.35 -26.51
CA PRO A 4 -36.88 -29.47 -26.77
C PRO A 4 -37.49 -30.76 -26.24
N LYS A 5 -37.30 -31.85 -26.97
CA LYS A 5 -37.74 -33.19 -26.60
C LYS A 5 -36.52 -34.00 -26.19
N SER A 6 -36.76 -35.06 -25.44
CA SER A 6 -35.72 -36.03 -25.13
C SER A 6 -35.19 -36.68 -26.42
N GLU A 7 -33.88 -36.63 -26.62
CA GLU A 7 -33.20 -37.19 -27.79
C GLU A 7 -31.82 -37.74 -27.42
N LEU A 8 -31.26 -38.59 -28.28
CA LEU A 8 -29.91 -39.13 -28.12
C LEU A 8 -28.89 -38.11 -28.64
N LEU A 9 -27.97 -37.69 -27.78
CA LEU A 9 -26.91 -36.74 -28.13
C LEU A 9 -25.52 -37.35 -27.86
N PRO A 10 -24.51 -37.04 -28.70
CA PRO A 10 -23.13 -37.38 -28.41
C PRO A 10 -22.64 -36.54 -27.22
N VAL A 11 -21.89 -37.18 -26.33
CA VAL A 11 -21.35 -36.58 -25.09
C VAL A 11 -19.96 -36.05 -25.35
N LEU A 12 -19.75 -34.77 -25.07
CA LEU A 12 -18.43 -34.16 -25.04
C LEU A 12 -18.02 -33.98 -23.56
N PRO A 13 -17.00 -34.73 -23.08
CA PRO A 13 -16.49 -34.57 -21.72
C PRO A 13 -15.78 -33.23 -21.56
N MET A 14 -16.14 -32.52 -20.50
CA MET A 14 -15.59 -31.21 -20.13
C MET A 14 -14.84 -31.34 -18.80
N ASP A 15 -13.51 -31.40 -18.86
CA ASP A 15 -12.69 -31.65 -17.67
C ASP A 15 -12.53 -30.37 -16.80
N ASP A 16 -12.20 -29.23 -17.42
CA ASP A 16 -11.83 -28.01 -16.67
C ASP A 16 -12.86 -26.87 -16.74
N VAL A 17 -13.87 -26.99 -17.60
CA VAL A 17 -14.79 -25.89 -17.93
C VAL A 17 -16.25 -26.33 -17.79
N VAL A 18 -17.03 -25.56 -17.03
CA VAL A 18 -18.48 -25.73 -16.97
C VAL A 18 -19.15 -24.69 -17.88
N VAL A 19 -19.89 -25.17 -18.88
CA VAL A 19 -20.62 -24.32 -19.82
C VAL A 19 -22.09 -24.30 -19.41
N LEU A 20 -22.60 -23.14 -19.01
CA LEU A 20 -24.02 -22.94 -18.72
C LEU A 20 -24.80 -22.67 -20.02
N PRO A 21 -26.15 -22.79 -20.01
CA PRO A 21 -26.95 -22.39 -21.16
C PRO A 21 -26.71 -20.92 -21.53
N HIS A 22 -26.98 -20.54 -22.78
CA HIS A 22 -26.72 -19.20 -23.33
C HIS A 22 -25.24 -18.79 -23.44
N MET A 23 -24.32 -19.53 -22.80
CA MET A 23 -22.89 -19.28 -22.96
C MET A 23 -22.41 -19.68 -24.37
N SER A 24 -21.46 -18.93 -24.90
CA SER A 24 -20.74 -19.25 -26.13
C SER A 24 -19.26 -19.34 -25.78
N VAL A 25 -18.67 -20.52 -25.98
CA VAL A 25 -17.27 -20.80 -25.67
C VAL A 25 -16.57 -21.32 -26.91
N THR A 26 -15.28 -21.05 -27.03
CA THR A 26 -14.44 -21.64 -28.08
C THR A 26 -13.57 -22.72 -27.44
N LEU A 27 -13.70 -23.96 -27.89
CA LEU A 27 -12.97 -25.11 -27.35
C LEU A 27 -12.00 -25.66 -28.38
N ALA A 28 -10.74 -25.82 -27.98
CA ALA A 28 -9.77 -26.61 -28.73
C ALA A 28 -10.03 -28.10 -28.49
N VAL A 29 -9.84 -28.93 -29.51
CA VAL A 29 -10.07 -30.37 -29.39
C VAL A 29 -8.78 -31.08 -29.05
N GLU A 30 -8.71 -31.69 -27.86
CA GLU A 30 -7.47 -32.28 -27.34
C GLU A 30 -7.52 -33.81 -27.30
N GLY A 31 -8.67 -34.41 -27.02
CA GLY A 31 -8.84 -35.87 -26.87
C GLY A 31 -9.58 -36.57 -28.01
N ASP A 32 -9.32 -37.87 -28.18
CA ASP A 32 -10.00 -38.69 -29.21
C ASP A 32 -11.51 -38.82 -28.94
N ASP A 33 -11.92 -38.93 -27.67
CA ASP A 33 -13.33 -38.94 -27.27
C ASP A 33 -14.05 -37.63 -27.67
N GLN A 34 -13.37 -36.49 -27.53
CA GLN A 34 -13.91 -35.18 -27.91
C GLN A 34 -14.01 -35.05 -29.44
N LYS A 35 -13.00 -35.52 -30.19
CA LYS A 35 -13.03 -35.56 -31.67
C LYS A 35 -14.20 -36.40 -32.16
N ALA A 36 -14.38 -37.60 -31.60
CA ALA A 36 -15.46 -38.50 -31.97
C ALA A 36 -16.84 -37.87 -31.70
N ALA A 37 -17.02 -37.22 -30.54
CA ALA A 37 -18.27 -36.54 -30.20
C ALA A 37 -18.59 -35.37 -31.14
N ILE A 38 -17.57 -34.59 -31.53
CA ILE A 38 -17.73 -33.47 -32.47
C ILE A 38 -18.10 -33.96 -33.87
N GLU A 39 -17.41 -34.98 -34.37
CA GLU A 39 -17.72 -35.57 -35.69
C GLU A 39 -19.12 -36.19 -35.72
N ALA A 40 -19.51 -36.89 -34.66
CA ALA A 40 -20.87 -37.41 -34.49
C ALA A 40 -21.92 -36.27 -34.53
N ALA A 41 -21.66 -35.17 -33.84
CA ALA A 41 -22.56 -34.01 -33.84
C ALA A 41 -22.62 -33.32 -35.23
N ARG A 42 -21.50 -33.22 -35.96
CA ARG A 42 -21.44 -32.65 -37.33
C ARG A 42 -22.30 -33.43 -38.32
N GLN A 43 -22.31 -34.77 -38.23
CA GLN A 43 -23.07 -35.64 -39.12
C GLN A 43 -24.58 -35.64 -38.82
N GLY A 44 -24.97 -35.27 -37.60
CA GLY A 44 -26.35 -35.16 -37.16
C GLY A 44 -26.91 -33.73 -37.19
N ASN A 45 -27.63 -33.35 -36.13
CA ASN A 45 -28.32 -32.05 -36.01
C ASN A 45 -27.43 -30.91 -35.47
N ARG A 46 -26.10 -31.09 -35.44
CA ARG A 46 -25.14 -30.17 -34.78
C ARG A 46 -25.43 -29.90 -33.30
N LEU A 47 -26.12 -30.82 -32.63
CA LEU A 47 -26.35 -30.78 -31.19
C LEU A 47 -25.40 -31.75 -30.50
N ILE A 48 -24.83 -31.30 -29.38
CA ILE A 48 -23.86 -32.03 -28.57
C ILE A 48 -24.18 -31.80 -27.09
N LEU A 49 -23.96 -32.80 -26.26
CA LEU A 49 -24.17 -32.69 -24.82
C LEU A 49 -22.83 -32.45 -24.12
N LEU A 50 -22.63 -31.25 -23.59
CA LEU A 50 -21.46 -30.89 -22.81
C LEU A 50 -21.66 -31.40 -21.38
N VAL A 51 -20.77 -32.29 -20.91
CA VAL A 51 -20.91 -32.90 -19.59
C VAL A 51 -19.64 -32.67 -18.79
N PRO A 52 -19.72 -31.95 -17.66
CA PRO A 52 -18.60 -31.81 -16.73
C PRO A 52 -18.10 -33.18 -16.25
N ARG A 53 -16.78 -33.39 -16.28
CA ARG A 53 -16.13 -34.62 -15.83
C ARG A 53 -15.07 -34.29 -14.79
N ILE A 54 -15.41 -34.46 -13.51
CA ILE A 54 -14.50 -34.19 -12.39
C ILE A 54 -13.93 -35.52 -11.90
N GLU A 55 -12.60 -35.63 -11.83
CA GLU A 55 -11.89 -36.85 -11.41
C GLU A 55 -12.36 -38.12 -12.16
N GLY A 56 -12.66 -37.97 -13.46
CA GLY A 56 -13.11 -39.06 -14.33
C GLY A 56 -14.59 -39.45 -14.17
N LYS A 57 -15.36 -38.77 -13.30
CA LYS A 57 -16.81 -39.00 -13.13
C LYS A 57 -17.62 -37.93 -13.84
N PHE A 58 -18.55 -38.37 -14.68
CA PHE A 58 -19.51 -37.48 -15.34
C PHE A 58 -20.53 -36.92 -14.34
N GLY A 59 -20.84 -35.63 -14.50
CA GLY A 59 -21.93 -34.97 -13.78
C GLY A 59 -23.30 -35.53 -14.16
N THR A 60 -24.30 -35.27 -13.30
CA THR A 60 -25.68 -35.76 -13.53
C THR A 60 -26.46 -34.89 -14.53
N ILE A 61 -26.05 -33.64 -14.67
CA ILE A 61 -26.63 -32.64 -15.56
C ILE A 61 -25.54 -32.09 -16.46
N GLY A 62 -25.85 -31.98 -17.74
CA GLY A 62 -25.02 -31.35 -18.76
C GLY A 62 -25.74 -30.20 -19.44
N THR A 63 -25.05 -29.55 -20.37
CA THR A 63 -25.63 -28.50 -21.21
C THR A 63 -25.72 -29.01 -22.63
N ALA A 64 -26.93 -29.11 -23.16
CA ALA A 64 -27.14 -29.31 -24.58
C ALA A 64 -26.71 -28.04 -25.31
N ALA A 65 -25.82 -28.19 -26.27
CA ALA A 65 -25.19 -27.10 -26.96
C ALA A 65 -25.19 -27.32 -28.47
N ARG A 66 -25.22 -26.22 -29.21
CA ARG A 66 -25.10 -26.23 -30.66
C ARG A 66 -23.65 -26.04 -31.06
N LEU A 67 -23.18 -26.95 -31.89
CA LEU A 67 -21.87 -26.89 -32.52
C LEU A 67 -21.90 -25.86 -33.66
N GLY A 68 -21.03 -24.87 -33.56
CA GLY A 68 -20.75 -23.87 -34.59
C GLY A 68 -19.70 -24.35 -35.59
N GLU A 69 -19.16 -23.40 -36.35
CA GLU A 69 -18.11 -23.68 -37.33
C GLU A 69 -16.75 -23.90 -36.65
N SER A 70 -15.90 -24.69 -37.30
CA SER A 70 -14.49 -24.87 -36.93
C SER A 70 -13.68 -23.62 -37.29
N ALA A 71 -12.73 -23.26 -36.43
CA ALA A 71 -11.72 -22.25 -36.69
C ALA A 71 -10.34 -22.81 -36.33
N GLU A 72 -9.32 -22.45 -37.11
CA GLU A 72 -7.95 -22.80 -36.80
C GLU A 72 -7.38 -21.75 -35.83
N LEU A 73 -6.90 -22.19 -34.67
CA LEU A 73 -6.22 -21.32 -33.72
C LEU A 73 -4.83 -20.94 -34.24
N PRO A 74 -4.23 -19.84 -33.76
CA PRO A 74 -2.84 -19.47 -34.11
C PRO A 74 -1.80 -20.56 -33.79
N THR A 75 -2.15 -21.51 -32.93
CA THR A 75 -1.35 -22.68 -32.55
C THR A 75 -1.43 -23.84 -33.56
N GLY A 76 -2.27 -23.73 -34.59
CA GLY A 76 -2.56 -24.80 -35.56
C GLY A 76 -3.58 -25.84 -35.07
N ALA A 77 -4.11 -25.68 -33.86
CA ALA A 77 -5.16 -26.55 -33.33
C ALA A 77 -6.53 -26.15 -33.90
N GLU A 78 -7.35 -27.15 -34.25
CA GLU A 78 -8.74 -26.93 -34.63
C GLU A 78 -9.59 -26.64 -33.37
N ALA A 79 -10.38 -25.58 -33.42
CA ALA A 79 -11.26 -25.16 -32.36
C ALA A 79 -12.69 -24.95 -32.85
N PHE A 80 -13.65 -25.15 -31.96
CA PHE A 80 -15.08 -25.02 -32.28
C PHE A 80 -15.71 -23.97 -31.39
N MET A 81 -16.51 -23.10 -32.00
CA MET A 81 -17.44 -22.28 -31.23
C MET A 81 -18.65 -23.15 -30.85
N ILE A 82 -18.93 -23.23 -29.56
CA ILE A 82 -20.05 -24.00 -29.02
C ILE A 82 -20.95 -23.06 -28.23
N ARG A 83 -22.25 -23.13 -28.50
CA ARG A 83 -23.26 -22.31 -27.81
C ARG A 83 -24.21 -23.19 -27.00
N GLY A 84 -24.21 -23.03 -25.68
CA GLY A 84 -25.17 -23.69 -24.80
C GLY A 84 -26.61 -23.23 -25.08
N GLU A 85 -27.54 -24.17 -25.16
CA GLU A 85 -28.97 -23.90 -25.39
C GLU A 85 -29.81 -24.15 -24.13
N TYR A 86 -29.70 -25.33 -23.53
CA TYR A 86 -30.49 -25.71 -22.35
C TYR A 86 -29.79 -26.75 -21.49
N ARG A 87 -30.21 -26.87 -20.23
CA ARG A 87 -29.75 -27.93 -19.31
C ARG A 87 -30.41 -29.25 -19.69
N ALA A 88 -29.70 -30.36 -19.61
CA ALA A 88 -30.27 -31.68 -19.81
C ALA A 88 -29.77 -32.66 -18.75
N ARG A 89 -30.70 -33.46 -18.21
CA ARG A 89 -30.36 -34.58 -17.35
C ARG A 89 -29.82 -35.72 -18.19
N LEU A 90 -28.72 -36.31 -17.74
CA LEU A 90 -28.16 -37.50 -18.38
C LEU A 90 -29.02 -38.72 -18.04
N GLY A 91 -29.62 -39.32 -19.07
CA GLY A 91 -30.37 -40.57 -18.98
C GLY A 91 -29.49 -41.80 -19.25
N SER A 92 -30.10 -42.87 -19.75
CA SER A 92 -29.38 -44.08 -20.16
C SER A 92 -28.45 -43.79 -21.34
N GLY A 93 -27.21 -44.26 -21.24
CA GLY A 93 -26.22 -44.22 -22.31
C GLY A 93 -26.28 -45.45 -23.22
N GLN A 94 -25.93 -45.26 -24.48
CA GLN A 94 -25.54 -46.33 -25.39
C GLN A 94 -24.07 -46.11 -25.74
N ALA A 95 -23.22 -47.07 -25.35
CA ALA A 95 -21.80 -46.98 -25.64
C ALA A 95 -21.55 -47.20 -27.14
N ASP A 96 -20.62 -46.39 -27.66
CA ASP A 96 -19.75 -46.71 -28.79
C ASP A 96 -20.40 -46.79 -30.18
N ILE A 97 -21.04 -45.69 -30.60
CA ILE A 97 -21.35 -45.48 -32.02
C ILE A 97 -20.25 -44.58 -32.60
N GLY A 98 -19.27 -45.19 -33.26
CA GLY A 98 -18.17 -44.47 -33.93
C GLY A 98 -17.14 -43.86 -32.97
N GLY A 99 -16.90 -44.47 -31.80
CA GLY A 99 -15.97 -43.95 -30.79
C GLY A 99 -16.51 -42.83 -29.92
N ALA A 100 -17.76 -42.37 -30.15
CA ALA A 100 -18.43 -41.38 -29.32
C ALA A 100 -19.38 -42.07 -28.32
N LEU A 101 -19.43 -41.53 -27.09
CA LEU A 101 -20.44 -41.90 -26.11
C LEU A 101 -21.76 -41.18 -26.43
N TRP A 102 -22.86 -41.92 -26.54
CA TRP A 102 -24.20 -41.35 -26.75
C TRP A 102 -25.06 -41.52 -25.51
N VAL A 103 -25.78 -40.47 -25.12
CA VAL A 103 -26.66 -40.49 -23.95
C VAL A 103 -28.00 -39.86 -24.30
N LYS A 104 -29.07 -40.42 -23.74
CA LYS A 104 -30.40 -39.80 -23.81
C LYS A 104 -30.40 -38.54 -22.96
N ALA A 105 -30.60 -37.38 -23.58
CA ALA A 105 -30.61 -36.08 -22.94
C ALA A 105 -32.05 -35.64 -22.65
N ASP A 106 -32.45 -35.62 -21.39
CA ASP A 106 -33.78 -35.16 -20.99
C ASP A 106 -33.73 -33.65 -20.65
N PRO A 107 -34.39 -32.77 -21.44
CA PRO A 107 -34.28 -31.33 -21.25
C PRO A 107 -34.87 -30.86 -19.92
N ILE A 108 -34.18 -29.96 -19.25
CA ILE A 108 -34.60 -29.24 -18.05
C ILE A 108 -34.77 -27.78 -18.44
N LEU A 109 -36.01 -27.29 -18.36
CA LEU A 109 -36.38 -25.93 -18.72
C LEU A 109 -36.83 -25.18 -17.48
N ASP A 110 -36.51 -23.89 -17.44
CA ASP A 110 -37.04 -23.00 -16.41
C ASP A 110 -38.55 -22.76 -16.64
N PRO A 111 -39.32 -22.45 -15.58
CA PRO A 111 -40.75 -22.16 -15.72
C PRO A 111 -41.01 -20.95 -16.65
N GLU A 112 -41.91 -21.12 -17.60
CA GLU A 112 -42.41 -20.04 -18.46
C GLU A 112 -43.95 -19.97 -18.39
N PRO A 113 -44.53 -18.88 -17.84
CA PRO A 113 -43.87 -17.67 -17.36
C PRO A 113 -43.10 -17.87 -16.03
N PRO A 114 -42.07 -17.06 -15.74
CA PRO A 114 -41.39 -17.08 -14.44
C PRO A 114 -42.32 -16.72 -13.28
N THR A 115 -42.02 -17.22 -12.08
CA THR A 115 -42.71 -16.84 -10.84
C THR A 115 -42.40 -15.39 -10.45
N GLU A 116 -43.29 -14.75 -9.68
CA GLU A 116 -43.09 -13.38 -9.18
C GLU A 116 -41.81 -13.28 -8.33
N LYS A 117 -41.57 -14.28 -7.48
CA LYS A 117 -40.35 -14.38 -6.66
C LYS A 117 -39.08 -14.53 -7.51
N ALA A 118 -39.10 -15.32 -8.57
CA ALA A 118 -37.96 -15.40 -9.50
C ALA A 118 -37.68 -14.06 -10.19
N LEU A 119 -38.71 -13.29 -10.54
CA LEU A 119 -38.56 -11.94 -11.11
C LEU A 119 -37.95 -10.95 -10.11
N GLU A 120 -38.37 -11.00 -8.84
CA GLU A 120 -37.78 -10.19 -7.77
C GLU A 120 -36.30 -10.51 -7.55
N LEU A 121 -35.97 -11.78 -7.39
CA LEU A 121 -34.58 -12.23 -7.24
C LEU A 121 -33.74 -11.85 -8.45
N ALA A 122 -34.27 -11.95 -9.67
CA ALA A 122 -33.55 -11.52 -10.87
C ALA A 122 -33.32 -9.99 -10.92
N ARG A 123 -34.24 -9.18 -10.39
CA ARG A 123 -34.02 -7.73 -10.26
C ARG A 123 -32.91 -7.42 -9.26
N GLU A 124 -32.94 -8.06 -8.10
CA GLU A 124 -31.88 -7.91 -7.09
C GLU A 124 -30.52 -8.35 -7.65
N TYR A 125 -30.46 -9.54 -8.25
CA TYR A 125 -29.23 -10.08 -8.82
C TYR A 125 -28.66 -9.18 -9.92
N ARG A 126 -29.52 -8.64 -10.80
CA ARG A 126 -29.08 -7.69 -11.84
C ARG A 126 -28.46 -6.43 -11.22
N ALA A 127 -29.09 -5.84 -10.21
CA ALA A 127 -28.56 -4.65 -9.55
C ALA A 127 -27.18 -4.92 -8.91
N LEU A 128 -26.99 -6.10 -8.29
CA LEU A 128 -25.70 -6.50 -7.73
C LEU A 128 -24.62 -6.68 -8.82
N LEU A 129 -24.97 -7.28 -9.96
CA LEU A 129 -24.05 -7.42 -11.08
C LEU A 129 -23.69 -6.07 -11.71
N GLU A 130 -24.65 -5.15 -11.87
CA GLU A 130 -24.39 -3.80 -12.37
C GLU A 130 -23.40 -3.07 -11.44
N ASN A 131 -23.63 -3.09 -10.12
CA ASN A 131 -22.70 -2.54 -9.13
C ASN A 131 -21.30 -3.18 -9.18
N LEU A 132 -21.22 -4.49 -9.39
CA LEU A 132 -19.95 -5.21 -9.49
C LEU A 132 -19.17 -4.82 -10.76
N VAL A 133 -19.87 -4.68 -11.88
CA VAL A 133 -19.25 -4.27 -13.14
C VAL A 133 -18.80 -2.81 -13.09
N GLU A 134 -19.58 -1.93 -12.45
CA GLU A 134 -19.22 -0.54 -12.24
C GLU A 134 -17.98 -0.39 -11.35
N SER A 135 -17.90 -1.11 -10.24
CA SER A 135 -16.71 -1.07 -9.36
C SER A 135 -15.43 -1.57 -10.05
N ARG A 136 -15.55 -2.40 -11.10
CA ARG A 136 -14.42 -2.85 -11.92
C ARG A 136 -14.07 -1.94 -13.09
N GLY A 137 -14.88 -0.92 -13.38
CA GLY A 137 -14.63 0.01 -14.49
C GLY A 137 -14.77 -0.63 -15.87
N VAL A 138 -15.64 -1.64 -16.04
CA VAL A 138 -15.88 -2.31 -17.34
C VAL A 138 -17.33 -2.08 -17.82
N PRO A 139 -17.75 -0.83 -18.07
CA PRO A 139 -19.16 -0.49 -18.31
C PRO A 139 -19.75 -1.14 -19.57
N GLN A 140 -18.91 -1.56 -20.53
CA GLN A 140 -19.36 -2.24 -21.74
C GLN A 140 -20.11 -3.55 -21.43
N VAL A 141 -19.79 -4.22 -20.32
CA VAL A 141 -20.44 -5.47 -19.90
C VAL A 141 -21.88 -5.24 -19.42
N VAL A 142 -22.22 -4.03 -18.95
CA VAL A 142 -23.59 -3.72 -18.49
C VAL A 142 -24.62 -3.88 -19.62
N GLN A 143 -24.25 -3.52 -20.85
CA GLN A 143 -25.15 -3.71 -22.01
C GLN A 143 -25.46 -5.18 -22.26
N PHE A 144 -24.49 -6.06 -22.02
CA PHE A 144 -24.67 -7.51 -22.14
C PHE A 144 -25.61 -8.06 -21.05
N LEU A 145 -25.49 -7.59 -19.81
CA LEU A 145 -26.42 -7.94 -18.72
C LEU A 145 -27.87 -7.55 -19.03
N ARG A 146 -28.07 -6.42 -19.71
CA ARG A 146 -29.39 -5.94 -20.14
C ARG A 146 -30.00 -6.76 -21.28
N ALA A 147 -29.18 -7.47 -22.05
CA ALA A 147 -29.67 -8.38 -23.09
C ALA A 147 -30.35 -9.64 -22.49
N ALA A 148 -30.04 -9.99 -21.24
CA ALA A 148 -30.71 -11.09 -20.53
C ALA A 148 -32.13 -10.69 -20.09
N ARG A 149 -33.12 -11.11 -20.90
CA ARG A 149 -34.55 -10.79 -20.68
C ARG A 149 -35.26 -11.71 -19.69
N THR A 150 -34.78 -12.94 -19.52
CA THR A 150 -35.39 -13.91 -18.60
C THR A 150 -34.53 -14.10 -17.35
N PRO A 151 -35.12 -14.40 -16.19
CA PRO A 151 -34.36 -14.71 -14.96
C PRO A 151 -33.35 -15.86 -15.14
N GLY A 152 -33.73 -16.90 -15.88
CA GLY A 152 -32.87 -18.04 -16.20
C GLY A 152 -31.62 -17.63 -16.97
N HIS A 153 -31.80 -16.89 -18.06
CA HIS A 153 -30.68 -16.37 -18.84
C HIS A 153 -29.78 -15.46 -18.01
N LEU A 154 -30.35 -14.60 -17.14
CA LEU A 154 -29.55 -13.76 -16.24
C LEU A 154 -28.70 -14.61 -15.28
N ALA A 155 -29.28 -15.68 -14.70
CA ALA A 155 -28.54 -16.60 -13.83
C ALA A 155 -27.41 -17.32 -14.59
N ASP A 156 -27.65 -17.71 -15.85
CA ASP A 156 -26.64 -18.40 -16.65
C ASP A 156 -25.44 -17.51 -17.03
N LEU A 157 -25.59 -16.17 -17.02
CA LEU A 157 -24.45 -15.26 -17.22
C LEU A 157 -23.38 -15.41 -16.14
N ALA A 158 -23.70 -15.99 -14.98
CA ALA A 158 -22.75 -16.30 -13.93
C ALA A 158 -21.59 -17.19 -14.42
N GLY A 159 -21.80 -17.99 -15.46
CA GLY A 159 -20.74 -18.84 -16.02
C GLY A 159 -19.57 -18.05 -16.61
N TYR A 160 -19.80 -16.81 -17.05
CA TYR A 160 -18.75 -15.88 -17.49
C TYR A 160 -18.03 -15.17 -16.34
N SER A 161 -18.52 -15.30 -15.10
CA SER A 161 -17.87 -14.67 -13.95
C SER A 161 -16.51 -15.32 -13.70
N PRO A 162 -15.44 -14.51 -13.60
CA PRO A 162 -14.11 -15.01 -13.22
C PRO A 162 -14.00 -15.29 -11.71
N ASP A 163 -14.93 -14.78 -10.90
CA ASP A 163 -14.89 -14.92 -9.44
C ASP A 163 -15.52 -16.21 -8.93
N LEU A 164 -16.22 -16.94 -9.81
CA LEU A 164 -16.82 -18.23 -9.47
C LEU A 164 -15.86 -19.36 -9.85
N SER A 165 -15.62 -20.26 -8.89
CA SER A 165 -14.84 -21.47 -9.13
C SER A 165 -15.57 -22.44 -10.05
N THR A 166 -14.85 -23.41 -10.61
CA THR A 166 -15.44 -24.46 -11.46
C THR A 166 -16.49 -25.27 -10.69
N GLU A 167 -16.24 -25.55 -9.42
CA GLU A 167 -17.17 -26.25 -8.52
C GLU A 167 -18.45 -25.44 -8.29
N GLN A 168 -18.33 -24.13 -8.08
CA GLN A 168 -19.50 -23.24 -7.95
C GLN A 168 -20.31 -23.19 -9.25
N LYS A 169 -19.64 -23.16 -10.40
CA LYS A 169 -20.33 -23.21 -11.71
C LYS A 169 -21.03 -24.55 -11.92
N LEU A 170 -20.42 -25.66 -11.51
CA LEU A 170 -21.05 -26.97 -11.53
C LEU A 170 -22.28 -27.01 -10.61
N GLU A 171 -22.18 -26.49 -9.39
CA GLU A 171 -23.30 -26.40 -8.45
C GLU A 171 -24.50 -25.66 -9.09
N ILE A 172 -24.25 -24.55 -9.80
CA ILE A 172 -25.28 -23.79 -10.52
C ILE A 172 -25.82 -24.53 -11.75
N LEU A 173 -25.01 -25.36 -12.42
CA LEU A 173 -25.48 -26.21 -13.50
C LEU A 173 -26.44 -27.29 -12.97
N GLU A 174 -26.11 -27.89 -11.82
CA GLU A 174 -26.87 -28.97 -11.20
C GLU A 174 -28.15 -28.49 -10.49
N MET A 175 -28.19 -27.24 -10.04
CA MET A 175 -29.40 -26.64 -9.47
C MET A 175 -30.48 -26.40 -10.52
N THR A 176 -31.49 -27.28 -10.54
CA THR A 176 -32.60 -27.18 -11.49
C THR A 176 -33.63 -26.11 -11.11
N ASP A 177 -33.75 -25.77 -9.82
CA ASP A 177 -34.67 -24.74 -9.34
C ASP A 177 -34.08 -23.33 -9.57
N LEU A 178 -34.84 -22.51 -10.31
CA LEU A 178 -34.43 -21.17 -10.71
C LEU A 178 -34.31 -20.21 -9.50
N GLU A 179 -35.20 -20.32 -8.51
CA GLU A 179 -35.20 -19.43 -7.35
C GLU A 179 -34.02 -19.75 -6.42
N GLU A 180 -33.73 -21.03 -6.20
CA GLU A 180 -32.55 -21.49 -5.47
C GLU A 180 -31.25 -21.03 -6.14
N ARG A 181 -31.14 -21.19 -7.47
CA ARG A 181 -29.99 -20.70 -8.24
C ARG A 181 -29.77 -19.20 -8.02
N LEU A 182 -30.80 -18.39 -8.23
CA LEU A 182 -30.70 -16.93 -8.09
C LEU A 182 -30.34 -16.53 -6.66
N THR A 183 -30.96 -17.17 -5.66
CA THR A 183 -30.66 -16.91 -4.25
C THR A 183 -29.18 -17.20 -3.93
N LYS A 184 -28.65 -18.32 -4.43
CA LYS A 184 -27.25 -18.69 -4.26
C LYS A 184 -26.30 -17.68 -4.93
N LEU A 185 -26.58 -17.32 -6.17
CA LEU A 185 -25.80 -16.34 -6.94
C LEU A 185 -25.78 -14.96 -6.29
N ILE A 186 -26.93 -14.51 -5.75
CA ILE A 186 -27.03 -13.26 -4.98
C ILE A 186 -26.11 -13.30 -3.76
N GLY A 187 -26.13 -14.41 -3.00
CA GLY A 187 -25.28 -14.59 -1.82
C GLY A 187 -23.79 -14.49 -2.16
N TRP A 188 -23.34 -15.20 -3.20
CA TRP A 188 -21.94 -15.14 -3.65
C TRP A 188 -21.55 -13.74 -4.16
N THR A 189 -22.42 -13.11 -4.94
CA THR A 189 -22.15 -11.77 -5.50
C THR A 189 -22.04 -10.71 -4.41
N LYS A 190 -22.86 -10.80 -3.34
CA LYS A 190 -22.72 -9.94 -2.16
C LYS A 190 -21.37 -10.12 -1.47
N GLY A 191 -20.90 -11.36 -1.33
CA GLY A 191 -19.56 -11.65 -0.80
C GLY A 191 -18.45 -11.03 -1.65
N ILE A 192 -18.51 -11.22 -2.96
CA ILE A 192 -17.54 -10.65 -3.91
C ILE A 192 -17.50 -9.12 -3.82
N LEU A 193 -18.67 -8.46 -3.75
CA LEU A 193 -18.76 -7.01 -3.59
C LEU A 193 -18.17 -6.52 -2.27
N ALA A 194 -18.41 -7.24 -1.17
CA ALA A 194 -17.83 -6.90 0.14
C ALA A 194 -16.29 -7.00 0.10
N ASP A 195 -15.74 -8.05 -0.50
CA ASP A 195 -14.31 -8.22 -0.67
C ASP A 195 -13.70 -7.14 -1.57
N ALA A 196 -14.38 -6.77 -2.65
CA ALA A 196 -13.95 -5.71 -3.55
C ALA A 196 -13.91 -4.35 -2.82
N SER A 197 -14.95 -4.02 -2.07
CA SER A 197 -15.03 -2.78 -1.28
C SER A 197 -13.95 -2.72 -0.19
N LEU A 198 -13.65 -3.85 0.47
CA LEU A 198 -12.57 -3.92 1.45
C LEU A 198 -11.20 -3.68 0.80
N LYS A 199 -10.94 -4.28 -0.36
CA LYS A 199 -9.69 -4.07 -1.12
C LYS A 199 -9.54 -2.60 -1.54
N GLU A 200 -10.62 -1.97 -1.98
CA GLU A 200 -10.62 -0.55 -2.35
C GLU A 200 -10.32 0.35 -1.13
N LYS A 201 -10.94 0.08 0.01
CA LYS A 201 -10.67 0.80 1.26
C LYS A 201 -9.20 0.68 1.68
N ILE A 202 -8.65 -0.54 1.69
CA ILE A 202 -7.24 -0.77 2.02
C ILE A 202 -6.33 0.01 1.06
N ARG A 203 -6.66 0.00 -0.24
CA ARG A 203 -5.89 0.75 -1.25
C ARG A 203 -5.94 2.26 -0.99
N SER A 204 -7.10 2.80 -0.61
CA SER A 204 -7.25 4.21 -0.25
C SER A 204 -6.41 4.56 0.97
N ASP A 205 -6.54 3.79 2.05
CA ASP A 205 -5.82 4.00 3.32
C ASP A 205 -4.29 3.98 3.11
N VAL A 206 -3.79 3.04 2.28
CA VAL A 206 -2.37 2.96 1.92
C VAL A 206 -1.92 4.18 1.10
N THR A 207 -2.75 4.63 0.16
CA THR A 207 -2.45 5.79 -0.69
C THR A 207 -2.38 7.06 0.14
N GLU A 208 -3.35 7.30 1.03
CA GLU A 208 -3.36 8.43 1.96
C GLU A 208 -2.15 8.43 2.90
N GLY A 209 -1.80 7.26 3.45
CA GLY A 209 -0.62 7.10 4.31
C GLY A 209 0.70 7.42 3.58
N MET A 210 0.81 7.00 2.31
CA MET A 210 1.97 7.28 1.47
C MET A 210 2.08 8.77 1.13
N GLU A 211 0.97 9.42 0.73
CA GLU A 211 0.94 10.85 0.44
C GLU A 211 1.35 11.69 1.66
N LYS A 212 0.86 11.33 2.85
CA LYS A 212 1.23 12.00 4.10
C LYS A 212 2.73 11.87 4.38
N THR A 213 3.27 10.67 4.23
CA THR A 213 4.70 10.39 4.48
C THR A 213 5.58 11.12 3.47
N GLN A 214 5.19 11.14 2.19
CA GLN A 214 5.89 11.88 1.15
C GLN A 214 5.87 13.39 1.41
N ARG A 215 4.72 13.94 1.84
CA ARG A 215 4.59 15.35 2.23
C ARG A 215 5.49 15.70 3.42
N GLU A 216 5.48 14.89 4.47
CA GLU A 216 6.34 15.09 5.64
C GLU A 216 7.83 15.04 5.29
N PHE A 217 8.23 14.10 4.43
CA PHE A 217 9.61 13.99 3.94
C PHE A 217 10.04 15.25 3.19
N LEU A 218 9.22 15.73 2.25
CA LEU A 218 9.49 16.95 1.49
C LEU A 218 9.62 18.18 2.39
N LEU A 219 8.70 18.34 3.36
CA LEU A 219 8.74 19.45 4.30
C LEU A 219 10.00 19.42 5.18
N ARG A 220 10.44 18.23 5.62
CA ARG A 220 11.70 18.09 6.38
C ARG A 220 12.91 18.49 5.55
N GLN A 221 12.99 18.04 4.30
CA GLN A 221 14.07 18.42 3.38
C GLN A 221 14.08 19.93 3.12
N GLN A 222 12.91 20.56 2.95
CA GLN A 222 12.81 22.01 2.80
C GLN A 222 13.28 22.76 4.06
N MET A 223 12.91 22.29 5.25
CA MET A 223 13.35 22.88 6.51
C MET A 223 14.87 22.74 6.72
N GLU A 224 15.47 21.60 6.36
CA GLU A 224 16.93 21.41 6.39
C GLU A 224 17.64 22.37 5.43
N ALA A 225 17.11 22.54 4.21
CA ALA A 225 17.65 23.49 3.23
C ALA A 225 17.57 24.94 3.73
N ILE A 226 16.45 25.36 4.31
CA ILE A 226 16.27 26.70 4.90
C ILE A 226 17.25 26.93 6.05
N LYS A 227 17.40 25.96 6.97
CA LYS A 227 18.37 26.04 8.08
C LYS A 227 19.80 26.18 7.57
N LYS A 228 20.16 25.42 6.54
CA LYS A 228 21.48 25.50 5.93
C LYS A 228 21.75 26.89 5.34
N GLN A 229 20.79 27.48 4.62
CA GLN A 229 20.92 28.83 4.06
C GLN A 229 20.97 29.93 5.13
N LEU A 230 20.23 29.79 6.23
CA LEU A 230 20.26 30.76 7.34
C LEU A 230 21.57 30.72 8.14
N ASN A 231 22.19 29.54 8.30
CA ASN A 231 23.43 29.38 9.06
C ASN A 231 24.70 29.86 8.32
N GLU A 232 24.67 30.09 7.01
CA GLU A 232 25.82 30.58 6.25
C GLU A 232 26.32 31.95 6.77
N GLY A 233 25.47 32.77 7.38
CA GLY A 233 25.87 34.04 8.02
C GLY A 233 26.46 33.92 9.43
N GLN A 234 26.13 32.88 10.19
CA GLN A 234 26.61 32.69 11.57
C GLN A 234 28.03 32.13 11.66
N THR A 235 28.47 31.46 10.59
CA THR A 235 29.77 30.76 10.56
C THR A 235 30.95 31.72 10.70
N ASP A 236 30.80 32.97 10.23
CA ASP A 236 31.84 34.00 10.25
C ASP A 236 32.08 34.62 11.64
N VAL A 237 31.03 34.68 12.47
CA VAL A 237 31.14 35.22 13.85
C VAL A 237 31.80 34.18 14.76
N VAL A 238 31.39 32.92 14.66
CA VAL A 238 31.91 31.83 15.50
C VAL A 238 33.39 31.53 15.20
N SER A 239 33.79 31.58 13.92
CA SER A 239 35.21 31.43 13.53
C SER A 239 36.08 32.52 14.17
N THR A 240 35.61 33.77 14.14
CA THR A 240 36.33 34.92 14.73
C THR A 240 36.55 34.75 16.24
N TYR A 241 35.53 34.30 16.99
CA TYR A 241 35.70 34.04 18.43
C TYR A 241 36.66 32.87 18.70
N ARG A 242 36.62 31.82 17.88
CA ARG A 242 37.52 30.65 18.02
C ARG A 242 38.99 31.04 17.88
N GLU A 243 39.31 31.92 16.93
CA GLU A 243 40.67 32.45 16.75
C GLU A 243 41.12 33.30 17.95
N ARG A 244 40.26 34.19 18.45
CA ARG A 244 40.56 35.04 19.62
C ARG A 244 40.78 34.21 20.89
N ILE A 245 39.98 33.15 21.11
CA ILE A 245 40.11 32.27 22.28
C ILE A 245 41.45 31.52 22.25
N ALA A 246 41.87 31.03 21.07
CA ALA A 246 43.17 30.38 20.91
C ALA A 246 44.35 31.33 21.21
N ALA A 247 44.21 32.61 20.86
CA ALA A 247 45.25 33.62 21.10
C ALA A 247 45.31 34.15 22.54
N ALA A 248 44.21 34.08 23.30
CA ALA A 248 44.12 34.66 24.65
C ALA A 248 44.97 33.93 25.71
N GLY A 249 45.35 32.67 25.46
CA GLY A 249 46.19 31.86 26.35
C GLY A 249 45.56 31.65 27.73
N MET A 250 44.28 31.29 27.75
CA MET A 250 43.50 31.09 28.98
C MET A 250 43.93 29.80 29.73
N PRO A 251 43.81 29.76 31.07
CA PRO A 251 43.98 28.53 31.85
C PRO A 251 42.98 27.43 31.43
N GLU A 252 43.35 26.16 31.55
CA GLU A 252 42.58 25.00 31.05
C GLU A 252 41.12 24.94 31.54
N GLY A 253 40.89 25.21 32.83
CA GLY A 253 39.54 25.25 33.40
C GLY A 253 38.66 26.36 32.82
N VAL A 254 39.26 27.50 32.48
CA VAL A 254 38.57 28.64 31.86
C VAL A 254 38.29 28.35 30.38
N LEU A 255 39.28 27.81 29.67
CA LEU A 255 39.18 27.45 28.26
C LEU A 255 38.03 26.45 28.01
N THR A 256 37.84 25.50 28.93
CA THR A 256 36.76 24.50 28.84
C THR A 256 35.38 25.15 28.87
N GLU A 257 35.13 26.07 29.81
CA GLU A 257 33.84 26.76 29.93
C GLU A 257 33.61 27.74 28.77
N VAL A 258 34.65 28.45 28.33
CA VAL A 258 34.57 29.38 27.19
C VAL A 258 34.26 28.62 25.90
N ASN A 259 34.87 27.46 25.65
CA ASN A 259 34.54 26.61 24.49
C ASN A 259 33.12 26.05 24.56
N ARG A 260 32.64 25.68 25.75
CA ARG A 260 31.25 25.22 25.93
C ARG A 260 30.23 26.31 25.57
N GLU A 261 30.48 27.55 25.97
CA GLU A 261 29.61 28.67 25.61
C GLU A 261 29.75 29.06 24.13
N LEU A 262 30.93 28.88 23.51
CA LEU A 262 31.11 29.03 22.07
C LEU A 262 30.30 27.99 21.26
N ASP A 263 30.31 26.73 21.68
CA ASP A 263 29.49 25.68 21.05
C ASP A 263 27.99 25.95 21.22
N ARG A 264 27.59 26.55 22.35
CA ARG A 264 26.22 27.01 22.57
C ARG A 264 25.87 28.16 21.62
N LEU A 265 26.80 29.11 21.40
CA LEU A 265 26.61 30.20 20.44
C LEU A 265 26.39 29.67 19.02
N GLU A 266 27.15 28.67 18.58
CA GLU A 266 27.06 28.08 17.23
C GLU A 266 25.68 27.42 16.95
N ARG A 267 25.01 26.92 17.99
CA ARG A 267 23.71 26.26 17.88
C ARG A 267 22.54 27.21 18.08
N THR A 268 22.81 28.44 18.49
CA THR A 268 21.80 29.43 18.87
C THR A 268 21.60 30.43 17.73
N SER A 269 20.36 30.55 17.27
CA SER A 269 19.98 31.56 16.25
C SER A 269 20.19 32.98 16.78
N GLU A 270 20.60 33.92 15.91
CA GLU A 270 20.79 35.33 16.27
C GLU A 270 19.51 36.01 16.76
N GLN A 271 18.34 35.45 16.40
CA GLN A 271 17.04 35.94 16.85
C GLN A 271 16.68 35.50 18.28
N ASN A 272 17.47 34.59 18.88
CA ASN A 272 17.25 34.16 20.26
C ASN A 272 17.76 35.26 21.22
N PRO A 273 16.95 35.73 22.19
CA PRO A 273 17.37 36.69 23.21
C PRO A 273 18.67 36.32 23.95
N GLU A 274 18.97 35.03 24.10
CA GLU A 274 20.18 34.55 24.77
C GLU A 274 21.46 34.77 23.95
N TYR A 275 21.36 34.96 22.63
CA TYR A 275 22.51 35.13 21.74
C TYR A 275 23.38 36.33 22.14
N GLY A 276 22.76 37.45 22.53
CA GLY A 276 23.48 38.63 23.01
C GLY A 276 24.18 38.41 24.36
N TRP A 277 23.59 37.60 25.23
CA TRP A 277 24.18 37.29 26.55
C TRP A 277 25.43 36.43 26.42
N ILE A 278 25.38 35.41 25.56
CA ILE A 278 26.52 34.51 25.31
C ILE A 278 27.70 35.30 24.72
N ARG A 279 27.44 36.21 23.75
CA ARG A 279 28.49 37.06 23.17
C ARG A 279 29.13 37.98 24.20
N THR A 280 28.31 38.65 25.02
CA THR A 280 28.80 39.56 26.06
C THR A 280 29.72 38.83 27.05
N TYR A 281 29.34 37.61 27.44
CA TYR A 281 30.17 36.76 28.29
C TYR A 281 31.50 36.40 27.63
N LEU A 282 31.47 35.95 26.37
CA LEU A 282 32.69 35.59 25.63
C LEU A 282 33.63 36.79 25.45
N ASP A 283 33.10 37.98 25.17
CA ASP A 283 33.90 39.21 25.07
C ASP A 283 34.55 39.58 26.40
N TRP A 284 33.82 39.50 27.53
CA TRP A 284 34.42 39.73 28.85
C TRP A 284 35.55 38.76 29.16
N MET A 285 35.39 37.48 28.83
CA MET A 285 36.42 36.47 29.06
C MET A 285 37.66 36.71 28.20
N LEU A 286 37.50 37.28 27.01
CA LEU A 286 38.59 37.63 26.10
C LEU A 286 39.31 38.93 26.48
N ASP A 287 38.61 39.87 27.11
CA ASP A 287 39.19 41.16 27.53
C ASP A 287 40.05 41.05 28.79
N ILE A 288 39.96 39.94 29.53
CA ILE A 288 40.79 39.70 30.71
C ILE A 288 42.24 39.39 30.28
N PRO A 289 43.24 40.09 30.82
CA PRO A 289 44.63 39.89 30.43
C PRO A 289 45.24 38.70 31.18
N TRP A 290 44.82 37.48 30.83
CA TRP A 290 45.20 36.22 31.52
C TRP A 290 46.71 36.01 31.69
N ASN A 291 47.51 36.53 30.75
CA ASN A 291 48.97 36.36 30.71
C ASN A 291 49.76 37.61 31.10
N VAL A 292 49.11 38.72 31.44
CA VAL A 292 49.80 39.96 31.84
C VAL A 292 49.77 40.07 33.36
N ARG A 293 50.95 40.08 33.96
CA ARG A 293 51.13 40.37 35.39
C ARG A 293 51.97 41.63 35.53
N SER A 294 51.61 42.50 36.47
CA SER A 294 52.46 43.62 36.89
C SER A 294 53.61 43.11 37.75
N GLU A 295 54.75 43.79 37.70
CA GLU A 295 55.82 43.58 38.68
C GLU A 295 55.38 44.11 40.05
N ASP A 296 55.56 43.31 41.09
CA ASP A 296 55.24 43.72 42.47
C ASP A 296 56.27 44.77 42.95
N ASN A 297 55.79 45.88 43.52
CA ASN A 297 56.63 46.92 44.09
C ASN A 297 56.51 46.96 45.62
N TYR A 298 57.61 46.62 46.31
CA TYR A 298 57.67 46.50 47.76
C TYR A 298 58.33 47.69 48.48
N ASP A 299 58.41 48.87 47.86
CA ASP A 299 58.87 50.08 48.52
C ASP A 299 57.83 50.61 49.51
N LEU A 300 58.03 50.27 50.79
CA LEU A 300 57.13 50.68 51.89
C LEU A 300 57.06 52.20 52.07
N LYS A 301 58.13 52.95 51.78
CA LYS A 301 58.12 54.41 51.93
C LYS A 301 57.28 55.03 50.83
N LYS A 302 57.51 54.59 49.59
CA LYS A 302 56.73 55.04 48.44
C LYS A 302 55.26 54.62 48.53
N ALA A 303 54.98 53.40 48.99
CA ALA A 303 53.63 52.93 49.23
C ALA A 303 52.92 53.77 50.30
N ARG A 304 53.62 54.14 51.39
CA ARG A 304 53.05 55.01 52.43
C ARG A 304 52.73 56.39 51.89
N GLU A 305 53.65 56.97 51.12
CA GLU A 305 53.45 58.29 50.50
C GLU A 305 52.26 58.30 49.55
N ILE A 306 52.14 57.30 48.67
CA ILE A 306 51.00 57.16 47.75
C ILE A 306 49.69 56.98 48.53
N LEU A 307 49.66 56.12 49.55
CA LEU A 307 48.47 55.93 50.37
C LEU A 307 48.07 57.21 51.11
N ASP A 308 49.02 57.98 51.61
CA ASP A 308 48.76 59.24 52.30
C ASP A 308 48.34 60.37 51.35
N GLN A 309 48.80 60.36 50.09
CA GLN A 309 48.37 61.31 49.04
C GLN A 309 47.00 60.99 48.47
N ASP A 310 46.76 59.73 48.07
CA ASP A 310 45.56 59.33 47.33
C ASP A 310 44.36 59.07 48.25
N HIS A 311 44.59 58.84 49.54
CA HIS A 311 43.53 58.48 50.49
C HIS A 311 43.65 59.29 51.78
N THR A 312 42.74 60.24 52.01
CA THR A 312 42.73 61.03 53.26
C THR A 312 42.18 60.19 54.43
N GLY A 313 42.90 60.13 55.57
CA GLY A 313 42.50 59.37 56.75
C GLY A 313 42.89 57.89 56.73
N LEU A 314 42.05 57.01 57.31
CA LEU A 314 42.21 55.55 57.31
C LEU A 314 43.56 55.04 57.84
N SER A 315 44.06 55.59 58.97
CA SER A 315 45.34 55.19 59.58
C SER A 315 45.47 53.68 59.72
N ASP A 316 44.45 53.04 60.29
CA ASP A 316 44.50 51.62 60.64
C ASP A 316 44.52 50.71 59.41
N VAL A 317 43.81 51.09 58.33
CA VAL A 317 43.81 50.34 57.06
C VAL A 317 45.12 50.52 56.32
N LYS A 318 45.66 51.76 56.29
CA LYS A 318 46.97 52.03 55.69
C LYS A 318 48.08 51.29 56.40
N ASP A 319 48.06 51.29 57.74
CA ASP A 319 49.03 50.54 58.55
C ASP A 319 48.94 49.04 58.23
N ARG A 320 47.73 48.49 58.10
CA ARG A 320 47.52 47.08 57.70
C ARG A 320 48.07 46.75 56.31
N ILE A 321 47.87 47.63 55.34
CA ILE A 321 48.39 47.46 53.97
C ILE A 321 49.93 47.51 53.99
N ILE A 322 50.51 48.45 54.74
CA ILE A 322 51.96 48.55 54.90
C ILE A 322 52.54 47.33 55.62
N GLU A 323 51.88 46.83 56.68
CA GLU A 323 52.24 45.58 57.36
C GLU A 323 52.21 44.39 56.39
N PHE A 324 51.16 44.29 55.57
CA PHE A 324 51.05 43.22 54.56
C PHE A 324 52.18 43.29 53.52
N LEU A 325 52.49 44.49 53.01
CA LEU A 325 53.62 44.70 52.09
C LEU A 325 54.96 44.41 52.79
N ALA A 326 55.10 44.73 54.07
CA ALA A 326 56.31 44.45 54.84
C ALA A 326 56.52 42.94 55.04
N VAL A 327 55.44 42.19 55.30
CA VAL A 327 55.49 40.73 55.40
C VAL A 327 55.84 40.10 54.04
N ARG A 328 55.27 40.60 52.93
CA ARG A 328 55.63 40.12 51.58
C ARG A 328 57.09 40.42 51.25
N LYS A 329 57.56 41.64 51.53
CA LYS A 329 58.97 42.03 51.37
C LYS A 329 59.91 41.10 52.15
N LEU A 330 59.58 40.82 53.42
CA LEU A 330 60.38 39.92 54.27
C LEU A 330 60.40 38.48 53.75
N ARG A 331 59.29 37.99 53.17
CA ARG A 331 59.23 36.66 52.55
C ARG A 331 60.09 36.57 51.30
N GLN A 332 60.08 37.61 50.46
CA GLN A 332 60.92 37.70 49.27
C GLN A 332 62.41 37.73 49.62
N GLU A 333 62.82 38.56 50.60
CA GLU A 333 64.21 38.63 51.08
C GLU A 333 64.72 37.29 51.65
N ARG A 334 63.81 36.46 52.17
CA ARG A 334 64.13 35.12 52.71
C ARG A 334 64.05 34.00 51.67
N GLY A 335 63.75 34.32 50.40
CA GLY A 335 63.63 33.33 49.33
C GLY A 335 62.49 32.34 49.54
N LEU A 336 61.45 32.71 50.28
CA LEU A 336 60.30 31.86 50.63
C LEU A 336 59.11 32.06 49.67
N GLU A 337 59.34 32.53 48.45
CA GLU A 337 58.26 32.73 47.48
C GLU A 337 57.79 31.39 46.88
N VAL A 338 56.47 31.28 46.74
CA VAL A 338 55.75 30.30 45.91
C VAL A 338 55.27 31.01 44.66
#